data_AF-A0A522SQX8-F1
#
_entry.id   AF-A0A522SQX8-F1
#
_cell.length_a   1.000
_cell.length_b   1.000
_cell.length_c   1.000
_cell.angle_alpha   90.00
_cell.angle_beta   90.00
_cell.angle_gamma   90.00
#
_symmetry.space_group_name_H-M   'P 1'
#
loop_
_entity.id
_entity.type
_entity.pdbx_description
1 polymer ?
#
loop_
_entity_poly.entity_id
_entity_poly.type
_entity_poly.pdbx_seq_one_letter_code
_entity_poly.pdbx_strand_id
1 'polypeptide(L)'
;MTIFEYFRSPHPWFDTGNYAPYQIVLFLTGALLWVGVYVDTIKSITKKRTLNIPLIAICLNFGFEVTTSFTFVPDMGNVLVMAYWAWMILDIFIVISMFKYGYKQIRINYILKNLTSFLILGLLAGFFTQFFFIHRYDLPMAPLAGYMINLVMSVCFIYLVFIPGYEGNSLVTAWAKFLGTGLISIMFFTKYPDNNFLTSLYVFTAIFDISYIYLLYKVKITLREKAH
;
A
#
# COMPACT_ATOMS: atom_id res chain seq x y z
N MET A 1 -11.70 17.50 -4.10
CA MET A 1 -13.10 17.41 -3.64
C MET A 1 -13.11 16.74 -2.29
N THR A 2 -13.80 17.32 -1.31
CA THR A 2 -13.99 16.70 0.01
C THR A 2 -15.09 15.64 -0.05
N ILE A 3 -15.16 14.75 0.94
CA ILE A 3 -16.22 13.74 1.03
C ILE A 3 -17.63 14.35 1.10
N PHE A 4 -17.79 15.52 1.72
CA PHE A 4 -19.07 16.21 1.78
C PHE A 4 -19.48 16.78 0.42
N GLU A 5 -18.52 17.30 -0.35
CA GLU A 5 -18.75 17.76 -1.71
C GLU A 5 -19.07 16.58 -2.64
N TYR A 6 -18.39 15.45 -2.45
CA TYR A 6 -18.67 14.21 -3.19
C TYR A 6 -20.13 13.82 -3.08
N PHE A 7 -20.70 13.79 -1.87
CA PHE A 7 -22.10 13.40 -1.67
C PHE A 7 -23.13 14.43 -2.12
N ARG A 8 -22.74 15.67 -2.48
CA ARG A 8 -23.69 16.69 -2.93
C ARG A 8 -24.11 16.55 -4.39
N SER A 9 -23.33 15.84 -5.20
CA SER A 9 -23.58 15.71 -6.63
C SER A 9 -23.62 14.24 -7.04
N PRO A 10 -24.46 13.85 -8.01
CA PRO A 10 -24.42 12.51 -8.55
C PRO A 10 -23.12 12.29 -9.33
N HIS A 11 -22.48 11.14 -9.12
CA HIS A 11 -21.29 10.70 -9.86
C HIS A 11 -21.63 9.47 -10.70
N PRO A 12 -21.01 9.28 -11.88
CA PRO A 12 -21.20 8.07 -12.66
C PRO A 12 -20.68 6.86 -11.89
N TRP A 13 -21.26 5.67 -12.13
CA TRP A 13 -20.73 4.44 -11.54
C TRP A 13 -19.32 4.12 -12.05
N PHE A 14 -19.11 4.32 -13.34
CA PHE A 14 -17.83 4.21 -14.03
C PHE A 14 -17.62 5.48 -14.83
N ASP A 15 -16.55 6.22 -14.55
CA ASP A 15 -16.26 7.47 -15.24
C ASP A 15 -15.54 7.23 -16.58
N THR A 16 -16.33 6.84 -17.59
CA THR A 16 -15.83 6.66 -18.95
C THR A 16 -15.61 7.98 -19.70
N GLY A 17 -15.92 9.12 -19.08
CA GLY A 17 -15.67 10.44 -19.65
C GLY A 17 -14.20 10.83 -19.47
N ASN A 18 -13.64 10.57 -18.28
CA ASN A 18 -12.23 10.87 -17.98
C ASN A 18 -11.29 9.67 -18.19
N TYR A 19 -11.79 8.44 -18.20
CA TYR A 19 -10.98 7.22 -18.26
C TYR A 19 -11.43 6.26 -19.34
N ALA A 20 -10.49 5.70 -20.07
CA ALA A 20 -10.81 4.65 -21.03
C ALA A 20 -11.28 3.39 -20.27
N PRO A 21 -12.22 2.59 -20.82
CA PRO A 21 -12.73 1.40 -20.15
C PRO A 21 -11.63 0.43 -19.68
N TYR A 22 -10.56 0.28 -20.48
CA TYR A 22 -9.43 -0.58 -20.11
C TYR A 22 -8.65 -0.02 -18.90
N GLN A 23 -8.55 1.30 -18.73
CA GLN A 23 -7.90 1.93 -17.57
C GLN A 23 -8.66 1.62 -16.29
N ILE A 24 -10.00 1.71 -16.35
CA ILE A 24 -10.88 1.36 -15.23
C ILE A 24 -10.70 -0.12 -14.86
N VAL A 25 -10.68 -1.03 -15.85
CA VAL A 25 -10.48 -2.46 -15.62
C VAL A 25 -9.11 -2.77 -15.01
N LEU A 26 -8.05 -2.15 -15.54
CA LEU A 26 -6.69 -2.32 -15.01
C LEU A 26 -6.60 -1.87 -13.55
N PHE A 27 -7.11 -0.67 -13.24
CA PHE A 27 -7.10 -0.15 -11.87
C PHE A 27 -7.93 -1.02 -10.93
N LEU A 28 -9.16 -1.36 -11.31
CA LEU A 28 -10.05 -2.17 -10.47
C LEU A 28 -9.45 -3.56 -10.19
N THR A 29 -8.87 -4.20 -11.21
CA THR A 29 -8.22 -5.51 -11.05
C THR A 29 -7.01 -5.40 -10.12
N GLY A 30 -6.18 -4.37 -10.30
CA GLY A 30 -5.07 -4.11 -9.39
C GLY A 30 -5.56 -3.81 -7.97
N ALA A 31 -6.70 -3.14 -7.84
CA ALA A 31 -7.27 -2.81 -6.55
C ALA A 31 -7.77 -4.04 -5.80
N LEU A 32 -8.40 -4.98 -6.51
CA LEU A 32 -8.83 -6.26 -5.98
C LEU A 32 -7.64 -7.14 -5.54
N LEU A 33 -6.51 -7.09 -6.26
CA LEU A 33 -5.28 -7.78 -5.85
C LEU A 33 -4.72 -7.19 -4.53
N TRP A 34 -4.80 -5.88 -4.34
CA TRP A 34 -4.48 -5.22 -3.07
C TRP A 34 -5.43 -5.61 -1.94
N VAL A 35 -6.72 -5.78 -2.21
CA VAL A 35 -7.65 -6.39 -1.24
C VAL A 35 -7.18 -7.81 -0.87
N GLY A 36 -6.66 -8.57 -1.83
CA GLY A 36 -6.00 -9.87 -1.56
C GLY A 36 -4.81 -9.76 -0.60
N VAL A 37 -3.96 -8.73 -0.75
CA VAL A 37 -2.87 -8.43 0.19
C VAL A 37 -3.41 -8.15 1.60
N TYR A 38 -4.47 -7.37 1.72
CA TYR A 38 -5.10 -7.06 3.00
C TYR A 38 -5.74 -8.29 3.64
N VAL A 39 -6.43 -9.13 2.87
CA VAL A 39 -6.98 -10.40 3.36
C VAL A 39 -5.88 -11.31 3.90
N ASP A 40 -4.76 -11.46 3.19
CA ASP A 40 -3.63 -12.26 3.67
C ASP A 40 -2.97 -11.66 4.92
N THR A 41 -2.87 -10.33 4.98
CA THR A 41 -2.39 -9.61 6.16
C THR A 41 -3.28 -9.85 7.37
N ILE A 42 -4.60 -9.79 7.22
CA ILE A 42 -5.58 -10.09 8.28
C ILE A 42 -5.48 -11.56 8.73
N LYS A 43 -5.29 -12.49 7.79
CA LYS A 43 -5.04 -13.90 8.12
C LYS A 43 -3.76 -14.06 8.95
N SER A 44 -2.68 -13.34 8.63
CA SER A 44 -1.46 -13.35 9.44
C SER A 44 -1.64 -12.71 10.81
N ILE A 45 -2.40 -11.62 10.91
CA ILE A 45 -2.73 -10.97 12.18
C ILE A 45 -3.46 -11.95 13.09
N THR A 46 -4.50 -12.62 12.56
CA THR A 46 -5.34 -13.52 13.33
C THR A 46 -4.65 -14.83 13.70
N LYS A 47 -3.94 -15.47 12.75
CA LYS A 47 -3.34 -16.80 12.97
C LYS A 47 -1.95 -16.74 13.60
N LYS A 48 -1.13 -15.77 13.20
CA LYS A 48 0.30 -15.69 13.58
C LYS A 48 0.62 -14.49 14.47
N ARG A 49 -0.37 -13.63 14.75
CA ARG A 49 -0.18 -12.39 15.55
C ARG A 49 0.99 -11.58 15.01
N THR A 50 1.04 -11.39 13.70
CA THR A 50 2.11 -10.68 12.98
C THR A 50 1.52 -9.92 11.79
N LEU A 51 2.31 -9.04 11.20
CA LEU A 51 1.91 -8.22 10.05
C LEU A 51 2.70 -8.64 8.82
N ASN A 52 2.05 -8.73 7.66
CA ASN A 52 2.80 -8.98 6.43
C ASN A 52 3.32 -7.69 5.81
N ILE A 53 2.80 -6.53 6.21
CA ILE A 53 3.16 -5.21 5.69
C ILE A 53 4.15 -4.53 6.64
N PRO A 54 5.20 -3.85 6.14
CA PRO A 54 6.17 -3.13 6.96
C PRO A 54 5.56 -1.96 7.76
N LEU A 55 6.01 -1.72 9.00
CA LEU A 55 5.43 -0.67 9.88
C LEU A 55 5.50 0.74 9.28
N ILE A 56 6.65 1.12 8.70
CA ILE A 56 6.83 2.46 8.11
C ILE A 56 5.82 2.67 6.98
N ALA A 57 5.59 1.64 6.17
CA ALA A 57 4.64 1.70 5.08
C ALA A 57 3.20 1.87 5.58
N ILE A 58 2.81 1.18 6.65
CA ILE A 58 1.49 1.34 7.28
C ILE A 58 1.29 2.80 7.75
N CYS A 59 2.29 3.38 8.41
CA CYS A 59 2.22 4.77 8.89
C CYS A 59 1.99 5.78 7.76
N LEU A 60 2.71 5.62 6.64
CA LEU A 60 2.57 6.49 5.47
C LEU A 60 1.26 6.25 4.72
N ASN A 61 0.90 4.98 4.51
CA ASN A 61 -0.29 4.57 3.78
C ASN A 61 -1.57 5.05 4.47
N PHE A 62 -1.63 4.96 5.80
CA PHE A 62 -2.79 5.44 6.54
C PHE A 62 -3.04 6.94 6.32
N GLY A 63 -1.98 7.75 6.26
CA GLY A 63 -2.09 9.17 5.94
C GLY A 63 -2.62 9.43 4.53
N PHE A 64 -2.20 8.61 3.57
CA PHE A 64 -2.69 8.64 2.19
C PHE A 64 -4.19 8.31 2.16
N GLU A 65 -4.59 7.18 2.73
CA GLU A 65 -5.98 6.70 2.71
C GLU A 65 -6.95 7.66 3.39
N VAL A 66 -6.56 8.26 4.53
CA VAL A 66 -7.35 9.32 5.17
C VAL A 66 -7.50 10.52 4.24
N THR A 67 -6.41 10.95 3.60
CA THR A 67 -6.45 12.12 2.71
C THR A 67 -7.35 11.85 1.50
N THR A 68 -7.14 10.75 0.80
CA THR A 68 -7.90 10.40 -0.41
C THR A 68 -9.33 9.98 -0.11
N SER A 69 -9.65 9.56 1.11
CA SER A 69 -11.04 9.21 1.47
C SER A 69 -11.87 10.41 1.91
N PHE A 70 -11.26 11.43 2.52
CA PHE A 70 -12.00 12.51 3.19
C PHE A 70 -11.82 13.90 2.58
N THR A 71 -10.61 14.27 2.17
CA THR A 71 -10.27 15.66 1.80
C THR A 71 -9.88 15.80 0.33
N PHE A 72 -9.40 14.72 -0.27
CA PHE A 72 -9.06 14.61 -1.69
C PHE A 72 -9.72 13.37 -2.30
N VAL A 73 -11.05 13.30 -2.28
CA VAL A 73 -11.80 12.22 -2.92
C VAL A 73 -11.54 12.23 -4.43
N PRO A 74 -10.97 11.17 -5.01
CA PRO A 74 -10.70 11.12 -6.44
C PRO A 74 -11.99 11.13 -7.26
N ASP A 75 -11.99 11.89 -8.34
CA ASP A 75 -13.08 11.84 -9.31
C ASP A 75 -12.83 10.70 -10.30
N MET A 76 -13.36 9.52 -9.98
CA MET A 76 -13.10 8.25 -10.68
C MET A 76 -14.36 7.38 -10.87
N GLY A 77 -15.52 7.97 -10.64
CA GLY A 77 -16.78 7.25 -10.53
C GLY A 77 -16.90 6.41 -9.25
N ASN A 78 -18.14 6.06 -8.91
CA ASN A 78 -18.49 5.46 -7.62
C ASN A 78 -17.71 4.16 -7.33
N VAL A 79 -17.50 3.31 -8.33
CA VAL A 79 -16.83 2.01 -8.10
C VAL A 79 -15.40 2.18 -7.60
N LEU A 80 -14.64 3.08 -8.22
CA LEU A 80 -13.23 3.28 -7.85
C LEU A 80 -13.11 4.05 -6.53
N VAL A 81 -13.99 5.02 -6.27
CA VAL A 81 -14.04 5.71 -4.96
C VAL A 81 -14.36 4.74 -3.82
N MET A 82 -15.31 3.81 -4.03
CA MET A 82 -15.60 2.76 -3.05
C MET A 82 -14.40 1.85 -2.79
N ALA A 83 -13.52 1.63 -3.77
CA ALA A 83 -12.29 0.86 -3.56
C ALA A 83 -11.33 1.56 -2.59
N TYR A 84 -11.14 2.88 -2.70
CA TYR A 84 -10.37 3.67 -1.73
C TYR A 84 -10.97 3.59 -0.33
N TRP A 85 -12.30 3.71 -0.21
CA TRP A 85 -12.95 3.59 1.10
C TRP A 85 -12.83 2.18 1.68
N ALA A 86 -12.91 1.14 0.85
CA ALA A 86 -12.67 -0.23 1.28
C ALA A 86 -11.24 -0.42 1.81
N TRP A 87 -10.23 0.16 1.15
CA TRP A 87 -8.86 0.16 1.64
C TRP A 87 -8.72 0.89 2.96
N MET A 88 -9.23 2.11 3.07
CA MET A 88 -9.22 2.88 4.31
C MET A 88 -9.82 2.11 5.50
N ILE A 89 -10.95 1.42 5.31
CA ILE A 89 -11.57 0.59 6.36
C ILE A 89 -10.64 -0.56 6.79
N LEU A 90 -9.99 -1.22 5.83
CA LEU A 90 -9.05 -2.30 6.10
C LEU A 90 -7.78 -1.77 6.79
N ASP A 91 -7.29 -0.60 6.41
CA ASP A 91 -6.14 0.06 7.02
C ASP A 91 -6.37 0.40 8.50
N ILE A 92 -7.58 0.79 8.92
CA ILE A 92 -7.90 0.98 10.35
C ILE A 92 -7.59 -0.29 11.15
N PHE A 93 -7.99 -1.46 10.65
CA PHE A 93 -7.72 -2.73 11.32
C PHE A 93 -6.22 -3.07 11.34
N ILE A 94 -5.50 -2.78 10.25
CA ILE A 94 -4.06 -2.98 10.13
C ILE A 94 -3.30 -2.06 11.09
N VAL A 95 -3.68 -0.79 11.21
CA VAL A 95 -3.08 0.17 12.15
C VAL A 95 -3.30 -0.26 13.60
N ILE A 96 -4.51 -0.70 13.97
CA ILE A 96 -4.76 -1.24 15.32
C ILE A 96 -3.86 -2.45 15.60
N SER A 97 -3.70 -3.33 14.61
CA SER A 97 -2.85 -4.51 14.72
C SER A 97 -1.36 -4.16 14.72
N MET A 98 -0.96 -3.06 14.10
CA MET A 98 0.39 -2.49 14.11
C MET A 98 0.85 -2.19 15.53
N PHE A 99 0.02 -1.56 16.35
CA PHE A 99 0.34 -1.30 17.76
C PHE A 99 0.43 -2.58 18.59
N LYS A 100 -0.34 -3.63 18.25
CA LYS A 100 -0.35 -4.89 19.00
C LYS A 100 0.82 -5.82 18.64
N TYR A 101 1.17 -5.90 17.35
CA TYR A 101 2.05 -6.94 16.81
C TYR A 101 3.27 -6.41 16.07
N GLY A 102 3.38 -5.10 15.87
CA GLY A 102 4.48 -4.48 15.12
C GLY A 102 5.86 -4.68 15.76
N TYR A 103 5.91 -4.94 17.06
CA TYR A 103 7.15 -5.23 17.78
C TYR A 103 7.97 -6.39 17.16
N LYS A 104 7.31 -7.33 16.47
CA LYS A 104 7.97 -8.44 15.78
C LYS A 104 8.84 -8.01 14.60
N GLN A 105 8.67 -6.79 14.09
CA GLN A 105 9.49 -6.22 13.01
C GLN A 105 10.71 -5.44 13.53
N ILE A 106 10.82 -5.21 14.84
CA ILE A 106 11.86 -4.35 15.41
C ILE A 106 12.94 -5.19 16.08
N ARG A 107 14.21 -4.92 15.72
CA ARG A 107 15.39 -5.59 16.28
C ARG A 107 16.25 -4.70 17.17
N ILE A 108 16.01 -3.39 17.12
CA ILE A 108 16.77 -2.41 17.89
C ILE A 108 16.06 -2.17 19.23
N ASN A 109 16.71 -2.54 20.33
CA ASN A 109 16.12 -2.46 21.69
C ASN A 109 15.62 -1.06 22.06
N TYR A 110 16.33 -0.01 21.64
CA TYR A 110 15.91 1.37 21.89
C TYR A 110 14.57 1.70 21.20
N ILE A 111 14.41 1.30 19.93
CA ILE A 111 13.17 1.49 19.18
C ILE A 111 12.06 0.66 19.80
N LEU A 112 12.35 -0.60 20.16
CA LEU A 112 11.37 -1.52 20.76
C LEU A 112 10.76 -0.96 22.05
N LYS A 113 11.59 -0.40 22.95
CA LYS A 113 11.13 0.22 24.20
C LYS A 113 10.23 1.44 23.99
N ASN A 114 10.43 2.15 22.89
CA ASN A 114 9.73 3.40 22.56
C ASN A 114 8.79 3.24 21.36
N LEU A 115 8.42 2.01 20.99
CA LEU A 115 7.79 1.71 19.71
C LEU A 115 6.48 2.49 19.52
N THR A 116 5.63 2.51 20.54
CA THR A 116 4.35 3.24 20.50
C THR A 116 4.55 4.72 20.14
N SER A 117 5.55 5.38 20.74
CA SER A 117 5.87 6.79 20.44
C SER A 117 6.32 6.96 19.00
N PHE A 118 7.20 6.07 18.50
CA PHE A 118 7.62 6.09 17.10
C PHE A 118 6.47 5.83 16.12
N LEU A 119 5.55 4.93 16.45
CA LEU A 119 4.38 4.66 15.62
C LEU A 119 3.42 5.85 15.58
N ILE A 120 3.15 6.50 16.72
CA ILE A 120 2.32 7.72 16.77
C ILE A 120 2.97 8.85 15.96
N LEU A 121 4.26 9.09 16.17
CA LEU A 121 5.00 10.09 15.39
C LEU A 121 4.99 9.75 13.89
N GLY A 122 5.15 8.48 13.54
CA GLY A 122 5.06 8.00 12.16
C GLY A 122 3.70 8.23 11.52
N LEU A 123 2.60 7.96 12.25
CA LEU A 123 1.23 8.20 11.76
C LEU A 123 0.95 9.70 11.58
N LEU A 124 1.38 10.55 12.53
CA LEU A 124 1.23 12.00 12.41
C LEU A 124 2.04 12.54 11.22
N ALA A 125 3.31 12.13 11.11
CA ALA A 125 4.16 12.52 9.99
C ALA A 125 3.58 12.02 8.66
N GLY A 126 3.15 10.77 8.59
CA GLY A 126 2.47 10.19 7.43
C GLY A 126 1.25 11.01 7.04
N PHE A 127 0.33 11.27 7.96
CA PHE A 127 -0.86 12.08 7.68
C PHE A 127 -0.54 13.48 7.17
N PHE A 128 0.26 14.27 7.90
CA PHE A 128 0.53 15.65 7.48
C PHE A 128 1.30 15.73 6.16
N THR A 129 2.29 14.85 5.95
CA THR A 129 3.05 14.84 4.69
C THR A 129 2.17 14.45 3.52
N GLN A 130 1.33 13.42 3.64
CA GLN A 130 0.41 13.03 2.57
C GLN A 130 -0.65 14.11 2.33
N PHE A 131 -1.24 14.66 3.39
CA PHE A 131 -2.25 15.71 3.29
C PHE A 131 -1.73 16.91 2.48
N PHE A 132 -0.63 17.53 2.91
CA PHE A 132 -0.13 18.73 2.24
C PHE A 132 0.44 18.42 0.85
N PHE A 133 1.09 17.26 0.67
CA PHE A 133 1.63 16.89 -0.63
C PHE A 133 0.51 16.68 -1.67
N ILE A 134 -0.51 15.90 -1.32
CA ILE A 134 -1.61 15.55 -2.23
C ILE A 134 -2.34 16.81 -2.69
N HIS A 135 -2.67 17.72 -1.78
CA HIS A 135 -3.40 18.94 -2.12
C HIS A 135 -2.59 19.92 -2.95
N ARG A 136 -1.26 19.89 -2.87
CA ARG A 136 -0.40 20.90 -3.50
C ARG A 136 0.25 20.44 -4.80
N TYR A 137 0.65 19.19 -4.88
CA TYR A 137 1.58 18.71 -5.91
C TYR A 137 1.08 17.49 -6.68
N ASP A 138 0.04 16.80 -6.21
CA ASP A 138 -0.35 15.53 -6.80
C ASP A 138 -1.32 15.70 -7.99
N LEU A 139 -1.45 14.64 -8.79
CA LEU A 139 -2.34 14.56 -9.94
C LEU A 139 -3.75 14.14 -9.50
N PRO A 140 -4.77 14.32 -10.37
CA PRO A 140 -6.06 13.66 -10.19
C PRO A 140 -5.83 12.16 -9.96
N MET A 141 -6.37 11.63 -8.85
CA MET A 141 -6.16 10.28 -8.25
C MET A 141 -5.04 10.09 -7.21
N ALA A 142 -4.25 11.12 -6.93
CA ALA A 142 -3.10 11.03 -6.03
C ALA A 142 -2.04 9.93 -6.36
N PRO A 143 -1.69 9.67 -7.64
CA PRO A 143 -0.72 8.63 -7.98
C PRO A 143 0.69 8.92 -7.48
N LEU A 144 1.11 10.19 -7.38
CA LEU A 144 2.48 10.52 -6.98
C LEU A 144 2.71 10.12 -5.53
N ALA A 145 1.82 10.51 -4.62
CA ALA A 145 1.84 10.12 -3.23
C ALA A 145 1.78 8.58 -3.07
N GLY A 146 0.80 7.95 -3.73
CA GLY A 146 0.62 6.50 -3.67
C GLY A 146 1.86 5.72 -4.12
N TYR A 147 2.53 6.16 -5.19
CA TYR A 147 3.73 5.49 -5.69
C TYR A 147 5.00 5.78 -4.89
N MET A 148 5.14 6.97 -4.30
CA MET A 148 6.23 7.23 -3.35
C MET A 148 6.12 6.31 -2.13
N ILE A 149 4.91 6.11 -1.60
CA ILE A 149 4.67 5.17 -0.50
C ILE A 149 4.95 3.73 -0.95
N ASN A 150 4.48 3.34 -2.14
CA ASN A 150 4.74 2.00 -2.67
C ASN A 150 6.22 1.71 -2.85
N LEU A 151 7.02 2.68 -3.30
CA LEU A 151 8.46 2.52 -3.42
C LEU A 151 9.10 2.25 -2.05
N VAL A 152 8.80 3.09 -1.05
CA VAL A 152 9.26 2.91 0.33
C VAL A 152 8.81 1.56 0.88
N MET A 153 7.55 1.19 0.66
CA MET A 153 6.99 -0.08 1.08
C MET A 153 7.75 -1.27 0.49
N SER A 154 8.07 -1.22 -0.81
CA SER A 154 8.78 -2.30 -1.52
C SER A 154 10.20 -2.50 -0.97
N VAL A 155 10.90 -1.41 -0.66
CA VAL A 155 12.21 -1.47 0.02
C VAL A 155 12.07 -2.06 1.42
N CYS A 156 11.06 -1.64 2.19
CA CYS A 156 10.83 -2.18 3.53
C CYS A 156 10.41 -3.65 3.54
N PHE A 157 9.75 -4.16 2.49
CA PHE A 157 9.44 -5.58 2.35
C PHE A 157 10.72 -6.43 2.29
N ILE A 158 11.75 -5.96 1.60
CA ILE A 158 13.07 -6.62 1.56
C ILE A 158 13.66 -6.74 2.96
N TYR A 159 13.57 -5.69 3.78
CA TYR A 159 14.03 -5.72 5.17
C TYR A 159 13.38 -6.85 5.98
N LEU A 160 12.07 -7.10 5.82
CA LEU A 160 11.36 -8.15 6.54
C LEU A 160 11.90 -9.56 6.27
N VAL A 161 12.50 -9.80 5.09
CA VAL A 161 13.12 -11.09 4.77
C VAL A 161 14.35 -11.37 5.63
N PHE A 162 15.07 -10.32 6.03
CA PHE A 162 16.29 -10.43 6.83
C PHE A 162 16.03 -10.51 8.33
N ILE A 163 14.77 -10.38 8.77
CA ILE A 163 14.41 -10.62 10.17
C ILE A 163 14.39 -12.13 10.42
N PRO A 164 15.28 -12.67 11.28
CA PRO A 164 15.36 -14.11 11.51
C PRO A 164 14.06 -14.68 12.09
N GLY A 165 13.54 -15.75 11.47
CA GLY A 165 12.32 -16.41 11.91
C GLY A 165 11.04 -15.59 11.71
N TYR A 166 11.05 -14.55 10.87
CA TYR A 166 9.89 -13.70 10.68
C TYR A 166 8.74 -14.41 9.95
N GLU A 167 7.67 -14.69 10.69
CA GLU A 167 6.51 -15.45 10.21
C GLU A 167 5.54 -14.64 9.33
N GLY A 168 5.74 -13.32 9.23
CA GLY A 168 4.93 -12.41 8.42
C GLY A 168 5.30 -12.39 6.93
N ASN A 169 6.37 -13.07 6.53
CA ASN A 169 6.71 -13.22 5.12
C ASN A 169 5.67 -14.07 4.39
N SER A 170 5.10 -13.54 3.29
CA SER A 170 4.05 -14.22 2.52
C SER A 170 4.26 -14.07 1.01
N LEU A 171 4.31 -15.20 0.31
CA LEU A 171 4.35 -15.21 -1.16
C LEU A 171 3.03 -14.71 -1.76
N VAL A 172 1.90 -14.89 -1.05
CA VAL A 172 0.60 -14.38 -1.51
C VAL A 172 0.64 -12.86 -1.52
N THR A 173 1.05 -12.23 -0.41
CA THR A 173 1.28 -10.78 -0.35
C THR A 173 2.25 -10.31 -1.41
N ALA A 174 3.41 -10.99 -1.57
CA ALA A 174 4.44 -10.59 -2.51
C ALA A 174 3.93 -10.55 -3.97
N TRP A 175 3.30 -11.62 -4.44
CA TRP A 175 2.78 -11.69 -5.80
C TRP A 175 1.56 -10.81 -6.02
N ALA A 176 0.61 -10.80 -5.08
CA ALA A 176 -0.59 -9.98 -5.21
C ALA A 176 -0.24 -8.48 -5.24
N LYS A 177 0.71 -8.03 -4.40
CA LYS A 177 1.24 -6.67 -4.45
C LYS A 177 1.89 -6.37 -5.79
N PHE A 178 2.84 -7.21 -6.23
CA PHE A 178 3.58 -6.97 -7.47
C PHE A 178 2.66 -6.87 -8.68
N LEU A 179 1.75 -7.83 -8.84
CA LEU A 179 0.80 -7.84 -9.95
C LEU A 179 -0.22 -6.70 -9.83
N GLY A 180 -0.71 -6.42 -8.62
CA GLY A 180 -1.68 -5.35 -8.38
C GLY A 180 -1.12 -3.98 -8.72
N THR A 181 0.06 -3.66 -8.18
CA THR A 181 0.78 -2.42 -8.47
C THR A 181 1.22 -2.34 -9.93
N GLY A 182 1.60 -3.46 -10.55
CA GLY A 182 1.94 -3.51 -11.98
C GLY A 182 0.77 -3.14 -12.89
N LEU A 183 -0.44 -3.65 -12.63
CA LEU A 183 -1.64 -3.29 -13.39
C LEU A 183 -2.01 -1.81 -13.21
N ILE A 184 -1.94 -1.30 -11.98
CA ILE A 184 -2.15 0.13 -11.69
C ILE A 184 -1.07 0.99 -12.36
N SER A 185 0.17 0.51 -12.46
CA SER A 185 1.26 1.21 -13.15
C SER A 185 0.99 1.33 -14.64
N ILE A 186 0.52 0.26 -15.28
CA ILE A 186 0.14 0.29 -16.71
C ILE A 186 -1.00 1.30 -16.91
N MET A 187 -2.01 1.28 -16.03
CA MET A 187 -3.11 2.24 -16.10
C MET A 187 -2.60 3.69 -16.03
N PHE A 188 -1.81 4.04 -15.03
CA PHE A 188 -1.31 5.40 -14.89
C PHE A 188 -0.27 5.78 -15.95
N PHE A 189 0.53 4.84 -16.45
CA PHE A 189 1.44 5.08 -17.58
C PHE A 189 0.66 5.47 -18.84
N THR A 190 -0.46 4.80 -19.12
CA THR A 190 -1.31 5.18 -20.27
C THR A 190 -2.06 6.49 -20.06
N LYS A 191 -2.32 6.90 -18.81
CA LYS A 191 -3.01 8.16 -18.49
C LYS A 191 -2.05 9.36 -18.46
N TYR A 192 -0.82 9.15 -17.99
CA TYR A 192 0.20 10.18 -17.78
C TYR A 192 1.55 9.76 -18.42
N PRO A 193 1.61 9.53 -19.74
CA PRO A 193 2.79 8.95 -20.41
C PRO A 193 4.04 9.83 -20.32
N ASP A 194 3.87 11.15 -20.27
CA ASP A 194 4.99 12.10 -20.22
C ASP A 194 5.54 12.32 -18.80
N ASN A 195 4.93 11.70 -17.78
CA ASN A 195 5.38 11.84 -16.40
C ASN A 195 6.54 10.87 -16.10
N ASN A 196 7.75 11.33 -16.42
CA ASN A 196 8.98 10.56 -16.19
C ASN A 196 9.23 10.23 -14.72
N PHE A 197 8.80 11.09 -13.79
CA PHE A 197 8.97 10.84 -12.36
C PHE A 197 8.09 9.66 -11.92
N LEU A 198 6.80 9.65 -12.29
CA LEU A 198 5.93 8.50 -12.07
C LEU A 198 6.48 7.22 -12.70
N THR A 199 6.93 7.30 -13.96
CA THR A 199 7.53 6.16 -14.66
C THR A 199 8.72 5.58 -13.89
N SER A 200 9.59 6.43 -13.35
CA SER A 200 10.70 5.98 -12.51
C SER A 200 10.22 5.28 -11.23
N LEU A 201 9.18 5.79 -10.57
CA LEU A 201 8.61 5.15 -9.39
C LEU A 201 8.06 3.75 -9.72
N TYR A 202 7.41 3.57 -10.87
CA TYR A 202 6.90 2.26 -11.31
C TYR A 202 8.03 1.25 -11.48
N VAL A 203 9.08 1.65 -12.20
CA VAL A 203 10.23 0.80 -12.52
C VAL A 203 10.95 0.38 -11.24
N PHE A 204 11.28 1.32 -10.35
CA PHE A 204 11.98 0.98 -9.13
C PHE A 204 11.11 0.18 -8.15
N THR A 205 9.81 0.47 -8.07
CA THR A 205 8.87 -0.35 -7.29
C THR A 205 8.86 -1.78 -7.79
N ALA A 206 8.78 -2.01 -9.11
CA ALA A 206 8.83 -3.33 -9.71
C ALA A 206 10.18 -4.05 -9.44
N ILE A 207 11.31 -3.35 -9.53
CA ILE A 207 12.64 -3.91 -9.23
C ILE A 207 12.70 -4.40 -7.78
N PHE A 208 12.25 -3.60 -6.82
CA PHE A 208 12.26 -3.99 -5.41
C PHE A 208 11.26 -5.11 -5.11
N ASP A 209 10.10 -5.13 -5.76
CA ASP A 209 9.13 -6.23 -5.60
C ASP A 209 9.66 -7.55 -6.16
N ILE A 210 10.28 -7.54 -7.35
CA ILE A 210 10.94 -8.72 -7.92
C ILE A 210 12.07 -9.20 -7.00
N SER A 211 12.87 -8.27 -6.47
CA SER A 211 13.94 -8.58 -5.53
C SER A 211 13.40 -9.21 -4.25
N TYR A 212 12.32 -8.67 -3.69
CA TYR A 212 11.63 -9.22 -2.52
C TYR A 212 11.14 -10.65 -2.80
N ILE A 213 10.43 -10.87 -3.90
CA ILE A 213 9.92 -12.19 -4.30
C ILE A 213 11.07 -13.20 -4.41
N TYR A 214 12.16 -12.84 -5.10
CA TYR A 214 13.34 -13.68 -5.26
C TYR A 214 13.96 -14.08 -3.91
N LEU A 215 14.19 -13.12 -3.02
CA LEU A 215 14.76 -13.37 -1.70
C LEU A 215 13.84 -14.27 -0.84
N LEU A 216 12.52 -14.07 -0.95
CA LEU A 216 11.51 -14.89 -0.28
C LEU A 216 11.59 -16.37 -0.70
N TYR A 217 11.76 -16.64 -2.00
CA TYR A 217 11.94 -18.00 -2.50
C TYR A 217 13.24 -18.61 -1.98
N LYS A 218 14.34 -17.85 -1.99
CA LYS A 218 15.63 -18.32 -1.46
C LYS A 218 15.53 -18.74 0.01
N VAL A 219 14.93 -17.90 0.85
CA VAL A 219 14.73 -18.23 2.28
C VAL A 219 13.88 -19.48 2.47
N LYS A 220 12.80 -19.65 1.68
CA LYS A 220 11.96 -20.85 1.77
C LYS A 220 12.67 -22.13 1.37
N ILE A 221 13.51 -22.09 0.34
CA ILE A 221 14.31 -23.25 -0.10
C ILE A 221 15.28 -23.65 1.02
N THR A 222 16.05 -22.69 1.56
CA THR A 222 17.00 -22.97 2.64
C THR A 222 16.34 -23.52 3.90
N LEU A 223 15.12 -23.07 4.25
CA LEU A 223 14.38 -23.63 5.39
C LEU A 223 13.90 -25.07 5.15
N ARG A 224 13.58 -25.44 3.91
CA ARG A 224 13.23 -26.82 3.54
C ARG A 224 14.44 -27.74 3.59
N GLU A 225 15.58 -27.30 3.05
CA GLU A 225 16.83 -28.07 3.08
C GLU A 225 17.30 -28.37 4.51
N LYS A 226 17.09 -27.45 5.47
CA LYS A 226 17.41 -27.67 6.89
C LYS A 226 16.44 -28.59 7.63
N ALA A 227 15.27 -28.88 7.05
CA ALA A 227 14.24 -29.71 7.67
C ALA A 227 14.31 -31.19 7.22
N HIS A 228 15.17 -31.49 6.25
CA HIS A 228 15.48 -32.84 5.75
C HIS A 228 16.88 -33.26 6.24
#